data_AF-A0A401GRK7-F1
#
_entry.id   AF-A0A401GRK7-F1
#
_cell.length_a   1.000
_cell.length_b   1.000
_cell.length_c   1.000
_cell.angle_alpha   90.00
_cell.angle_beta   90.00
_cell.angle_gamma   90.00
#
_symmetry.space_group_name_H-M   'P 1'
#
loop_
_entity.id
_entity.type
_entity.pdbx_description
1 polymer ?
#
loop_
_entity_poly.entity_id
_entity_poly.type
_entity_poly.pdbx_seq_one_letter_code
_entity_poly.pdbx_strand_id
1 'polypeptide(L)'
;MNSDEMDDDNIWLDDPKALEDTEWSKLSSDFTNAGYREGITAGKESALQQGFDEGFAEVGAPLGRELGSLRGLASALLAFLTSNSQERPDDLTELQEMVSQLGSVRFSDIVPLDLEAERHAREHLDMDGEDEGELDLELNEELKDKRDIERLEDMMAQVSAGAARPTREDVQRLKEQLRNLCDELGIPVQWS
;
A
#
# COMPACT_ATOMS: atom_id res chain seq x y z
N MET A 1 3.16 76.35 -21.60
CA MET A 1 3.14 75.90 -20.20
C MET A 1 2.20 74.72 -20.10
N ASN A 2 2.73 73.60 -19.57
CA ASN A 2 2.12 72.38 -19.05
C ASN A 2 0.85 71.78 -19.68
N SER A 3 1.14 70.69 -20.39
CA SER A 3 0.42 69.42 -20.46
C SER A 3 0.09 68.78 -19.10
N ASP A 4 -0.92 67.91 -19.15
CA ASP A 4 -1.25 66.81 -18.23
C ASP A 4 -1.56 67.17 -16.76
N GLU A 5 -2.79 67.63 -16.53
CA GLU A 5 -3.57 67.02 -15.45
C GLU A 5 -4.12 65.71 -16.02
N MET A 6 -3.47 64.61 -15.65
CA MET A 6 -4.05 63.27 -15.76
C MET A 6 -5.31 63.27 -14.89
N ASP A 7 -6.47 63.24 -15.53
CA ASP A 7 -7.73 62.82 -14.92
C ASP A 7 -7.57 61.34 -14.49
N ASP A 8 -6.93 61.14 -13.35
CA ASP A 8 -6.79 59.84 -12.65
C ASP A 8 -8.08 59.46 -11.89
N ASP A 9 -9.16 60.23 -12.09
CA ASP A 9 -10.41 60.11 -11.34
C ASP A 9 -11.45 59.17 -12.00
N ASN A 10 -11.14 58.58 -13.16
CA ASN A 10 -12.10 57.75 -13.91
C ASN A 10 -11.95 56.23 -13.74
N ILE A 11 -11.14 55.76 -12.79
CA ILE A 11 -11.06 54.33 -12.43
C ILE A 11 -12.34 53.85 -11.74
N TRP A 12 -13.18 54.76 -11.23
CA TRP A 12 -14.36 54.46 -10.40
C TRP A 12 -15.71 54.87 -11.00
N LEU A 13 -15.79 55.22 -12.29
CA LEU A 13 -17.06 55.14 -13.02
C LEU A 13 -17.31 53.69 -13.45
N ASP A 14 -17.20 52.79 -12.48
CA ASP A 14 -17.65 51.42 -12.61
C ASP A 14 -19.18 51.46 -12.63
N ASP A 15 -19.77 51.16 -13.78
CA ASP A 15 -21.17 50.75 -13.82
C ASP A 15 -21.30 49.58 -12.83
N PRO A 16 -22.09 49.70 -11.76
CA PRO A 16 -22.22 48.65 -10.75
C PRO A 16 -22.56 47.29 -11.36
N LYS A 17 -23.21 47.29 -12.52
CA LYS A 17 -23.51 46.08 -13.31
C LYS A 17 -22.30 45.47 -14.01
N ALA A 18 -21.34 46.28 -14.48
CA ALA A 18 -20.13 45.78 -15.10
C ALA A 18 -19.23 45.09 -14.06
N LEU A 19 -19.12 45.66 -12.86
CA LEU A 19 -18.49 44.98 -11.72
C LEU A 19 -19.21 43.68 -11.38
N GLU A 20 -20.54 43.72 -11.27
CA GLU A 20 -21.35 42.54 -10.99
C GLU A 20 -21.09 41.43 -12.00
N ASP A 21 -21.14 41.74 -13.30
CA ASP A 21 -20.91 40.79 -14.40
C ASP A 21 -19.48 40.21 -14.38
N THR A 22 -18.47 41.02 -14.05
CA THR A 22 -17.09 40.52 -13.94
C THR A 22 -16.88 39.60 -12.75
N GLU A 23 -17.47 39.92 -11.60
CA GLU A 23 -17.41 39.06 -10.40
C GLU A 23 -18.20 37.77 -10.62
N TRP A 24 -19.37 37.83 -11.26
CA TRP A 24 -20.14 36.65 -11.67
C TRP A 24 -19.35 35.77 -12.66
N SER A 25 -18.65 36.37 -13.62
CA SER A 25 -17.84 35.61 -14.59
C SER A 25 -16.64 34.93 -13.93
N LYS A 26 -15.96 35.60 -13.00
CA LYS A 26 -14.86 35.00 -12.23
C LYS A 26 -15.37 33.85 -11.38
N LEU A 27 -16.44 34.09 -10.62
CA LEU A 27 -17.06 33.08 -9.77
C LEU A 27 -17.51 31.86 -10.57
N SER A 28 -18.13 32.07 -11.73
CA SER A 28 -18.54 30.98 -12.62
C SER A 28 -17.36 30.20 -13.20
N SER A 29 -16.27 30.89 -13.56
CA SER A 29 -15.03 30.25 -14.02
C SER A 29 -14.41 29.40 -12.90
N ASP A 30 -14.33 29.94 -11.69
CA ASP A 30 -13.78 29.24 -10.53
C ASP A 30 -14.60 28.01 -10.16
N PHE A 31 -15.94 28.11 -10.15
CA PHE A 31 -16.82 26.96 -9.93
C PHE A 31 -16.69 25.90 -11.03
N THR A 32 -16.58 26.31 -12.29
CA THR A 32 -16.43 25.38 -13.42
C THR A 32 -15.09 24.64 -13.34
N ASN A 33 -14.01 25.37 -13.06
CA ASN A 33 -12.68 24.80 -12.93
C ASN A 33 -12.57 23.91 -11.68
N ALA A 34 -13.17 24.31 -10.56
CA ALA A 34 -13.25 23.51 -9.35
C ALA A 34 -14.06 22.22 -9.58
N GLY A 35 -15.23 22.32 -10.21
CA GLY A 35 -16.06 21.14 -10.53
C GLY A 35 -15.41 20.20 -11.54
N TYR A 36 -14.65 20.72 -12.50
CA TYR A 36 -13.85 19.91 -13.42
C TYR A 36 -12.74 19.16 -12.67
N ARG A 37 -11.97 19.85 -11.83
CA ARG A 37 -10.93 19.22 -10.99
C ARG A 37 -11.51 18.16 -10.07
N GLU A 38 -12.61 18.47 -9.39
CA GLU A 38 -13.30 17.52 -8.50
C GLU A 38 -13.80 16.29 -9.27
N GLY A 39 -14.37 16.49 -10.47
CA GLY A 39 -14.81 15.38 -11.33
C GLY A 39 -13.68 14.47 -11.78
N ILE A 40 -12.51 15.02 -12.13
CA ILE A 40 -11.31 14.23 -12.48
C ILE A 40 -10.80 13.48 -11.26
N THR A 41 -10.68 14.14 -10.11
CA THR A 41 -10.23 13.49 -8.86
C THR A 41 -11.17 12.35 -8.47
N ALA A 42 -12.48 12.59 -8.47
CA ALA A 42 -13.47 11.57 -8.12
C ALA A 42 -13.44 10.37 -9.09
N GLY A 43 -13.21 10.62 -10.39
CA GLY A 43 -13.06 9.56 -11.39
C GLY A 43 -11.81 8.70 -11.15
N LYS A 44 -10.66 9.35 -10.87
CA LYS A 44 -9.40 8.67 -10.56
C LYS A 44 -9.51 7.86 -9.27
N GLU A 45 -10.06 8.45 -8.21
CA GLU A 45 -10.29 7.77 -6.93
C GLU A 45 -11.22 6.56 -7.09
N SER A 46 -12.30 6.70 -7.86
CA SER A 46 -13.22 5.58 -8.11
C SER A 46 -12.56 4.42 -8.85
N ALA A 47 -11.70 4.70 -9.84
CA ALA A 47 -10.97 3.66 -10.56
C ALA A 47 -9.90 2.99 -9.68
N LEU A 48 -9.16 3.78 -8.90
CA LEU A 48 -8.14 3.30 -7.97
C LEU A 48 -8.75 2.40 -6.88
N GLN A 49 -9.88 2.81 -6.29
CA GLN A 49 -10.55 2.05 -5.24
C GLN A 49 -11.05 0.70 -5.75
N GLN A 50 -11.58 0.64 -6.97
CA GLN A 50 -12.01 -0.62 -7.57
C GLN A 50 -10.84 -1.60 -7.72
N GLY A 51 -9.69 -1.14 -8.22
CA GLY A 51 -8.49 -1.98 -8.34
C GLY A 51 -7.96 -2.44 -6.99
N PHE A 52 -7.99 -1.57 -5.98
CA PHE A 52 -7.63 -1.95 -4.61
C PHE A 52 -8.58 -3.01 -4.04
N ASP A 53 -9.89 -2.81 -4.17
CA ASP A 53 -10.89 -3.73 -3.62
C ASP A 53 -10.77 -5.14 -4.24
N GLU A 54 -10.52 -5.22 -5.55
CA GLU A 54 -10.26 -6.47 -6.26
C GLU A 54 -8.98 -7.14 -5.77
N GLY A 55 -7.86 -6.41 -5.76
CA GLY A 55 -6.58 -6.93 -5.26
C GLY A 55 -6.65 -7.38 -3.79
N PHE A 56 -7.39 -6.64 -2.96
CA PHE A 56 -7.64 -7.00 -1.56
C PHE A 56 -8.50 -8.26 -1.45
N ALA A 57 -9.58 -8.38 -2.21
CA ALA A 57 -10.48 -9.54 -2.12
C ALA A 57 -9.85 -10.82 -2.67
N GLU A 58 -9.12 -10.73 -3.78
CA GLU A 58 -8.60 -11.91 -4.50
C GLU A 58 -7.25 -12.40 -3.94
N VAL A 59 -6.37 -11.48 -3.56
CA VAL A 59 -4.99 -11.82 -3.16
C VAL A 59 -4.73 -11.39 -1.71
N GLY A 60 -5.02 -10.14 -1.38
CA GLY A 60 -4.78 -9.50 -0.09
C GLY A 60 -5.28 -10.32 1.10
N ALA A 61 -6.59 -10.46 1.18
CA ALA A 61 -7.31 -11.06 2.28
C ALA A 61 -7.08 -12.57 2.40
N PRO A 62 -7.13 -13.39 1.32
CA PRO A 62 -6.86 -14.82 1.42
C PRO A 62 -5.44 -15.10 1.91
N LEU A 63 -4.44 -14.43 1.33
CA LEU A 63 -3.03 -14.64 1.66
C LEU A 63 -2.70 -14.12 3.07
N GLY A 64 -3.22 -12.94 3.42
CA GLY A 64 -3.05 -12.37 4.76
C GLY A 64 -3.68 -13.24 5.84
N ARG A 65 -4.85 -13.82 5.57
CA ARG A 65 -5.53 -14.75 6.48
C ARG A 65 -4.75 -16.05 6.66
N GLU A 66 -4.21 -16.63 5.58
CA GLU A 66 -3.40 -17.84 5.66
C GLU A 66 -2.14 -17.60 6.51
N LEU A 67 -1.34 -16.59 6.17
CA LEU A 67 -0.12 -16.25 6.90
C LEU A 67 -0.40 -15.90 8.37
N GLY A 68 -1.46 -15.12 8.62
CA GLY A 68 -1.91 -14.77 9.98
C GLY A 68 -2.31 -16.00 10.80
N SER A 69 -3.00 -16.96 10.17
CA SER A 69 -3.39 -18.21 10.82
C SER A 69 -2.18 -19.07 11.19
N LEU A 70 -1.19 -19.18 10.30
CA LEU A 70 0.05 -19.90 10.56
C LEU A 70 0.83 -19.29 11.72
N ARG A 71 1.01 -17.96 11.73
CA ARG A 71 1.67 -17.24 12.82
C ARG A 71 0.96 -17.42 14.15
N GLY A 72 -0.37 -17.29 14.15
CA GLY A 72 -1.21 -17.45 15.33
C GLY A 72 -1.12 -18.86 15.90
N LEU A 73 -1.20 -19.87 15.04
CA LEU A 73 -1.08 -21.27 15.44
C LEU A 73 0.30 -21.59 16.01
N ALA A 74 1.37 -21.22 15.31
CA ALA A 74 2.75 -21.44 15.78
C ALA A 74 3.01 -20.75 17.13
N SER A 75 2.53 -19.51 17.29
CA SER A 75 2.66 -18.77 18.56
C SER A 75 1.84 -19.40 19.70
N ALA A 76 0.62 -19.86 19.40
CA ALA A 76 -0.23 -20.53 20.37
C ALA A 76 0.37 -21.86 20.84
N LEU A 77 0.90 -22.66 19.90
CA LEU A 77 1.61 -23.90 20.20
C LEU A 77 2.85 -23.62 21.06
N LEU A 78 3.61 -22.59 20.73
CA LEU A 78 4.81 -22.22 21.49
C LEU A 78 4.45 -21.85 22.93
N ALA A 79 3.40 -21.04 23.12
CA ALA A 79 2.91 -20.67 24.43
C ALA A 79 2.40 -21.89 25.23
N PHE A 80 1.69 -22.81 24.57
CA PHE A 80 1.18 -24.03 25.18
C PHE A 80 2.32 -24.95 25.66
N LEU A 81 3.31 -25.23 24.81
CA LEU A 81 4.43 -26.11 25.16
C LEU A 81 5.33 -25.48 26.24
N THR A 82 5.58 -24.17 26.15
CA THR A 82 6.36 -23.44 27.17
C THR A 82 5.69 -23.49 28.53
N SER A 83 4.34 -23.40 28.57
CA SER A 83 3.57 -23.48 29.81
C SER A 83 3.55 -24.88 30.42
N ASN A 84 3.66 -25.93 29.60
CA ASN A 84 3.58 -27.33 30.05
C ASN A 84 4.93 -27.96 30.42
N SER A 85 6.06 -27.23 30.33
CA SER A 85 7.40 -27.47 30.94
C SER A 85 8.04 -28.87 30.86
N GLN A 86 7.40 -29.86 30.25
CA GLN A 86 7.81 -31.27 30.26
C GLN A 86 8.07 -31.82 28.86
N GLU A 87 7.67 -31.12 27.81
CA GLU A 87 7.73 -31.65 26.45
C GLU A 87 8.95 -31.10 25.72
N ARG A 88 9.91 -32.01 25.48
CA ARG A 88 10.94 -31.99 24.44
C ARG A 88 11.56 -30.60 24.13
N PRO A 89 12.70 -30.24 24.75
CA PRO A 89 13.36 -28.96 24.48
C PRO A 89 13.81 -28.76 23.03
N ASP A 90 13.99 -29.85 22.28
CA ASP A 90 14.32 -29.82 20.85
C ASP A 90 13.13 -29.27 20.03
N ASP A 91 11.91 -29.76 20.28
CA ASP A 91 10.68 -29.26 19.62
C ASP A 91 10.42 -27.78 19.94
N LEU A 92 10.73 -27.34 21.18
CA LEU A 92 10.60 -25.94 21.57
C LEU A 92 11.54 -25.04 20.77
N THR A 93 12.77 -25.52 20.54
CA THR A 93 13.76 -24.77 19.77
C THR A 93 13.35 -24.70 18.29
N GLU A 94 12.89 -25.82 17.72
CA GLU A 94 12.38 -25.89 16.36
C GLU A 94 11.16 -24.97 16.17
N LEU A 95 10.23 -24.96 17.12
CA LEU A 95 9.04 -24.11 17.07
C LEU A 95 9.36 -22.63 17.24
N GLN A 96 10.33 -22.27 18.09
CA GLN A 96 10.82 -20.89 18.20
C GLN A 96 11.43 -20.41 16.88
N GLU A 97 12.20 -21.28 16.22
CA GLU A 97 12.76 -20.99 14.90
C GLU A 97 11.66 -20.81 13.85
N MET A 98 10.67 -21.71 13.81
CA MET A 98 9.52 -21.58 12.91
C MET A 98 8.71 -20.30 13.15
N VAL A 99 8.49 -19.90 14.41
CA VAL A 99 7.80 -18.63 14.75
C VAL A 99 8.62 -17.44 14.27
N SER A 100 9.94 -17.45 14.45
CA SER A 100 10.84 -16.42 13.95
C SER A 100 10.81 -16.31 12.43
N GLN A 101 10.89 -17.45 11.73
CA GLN A 101 10.84 -17.52 10.26
C GLN A 101 9.48 -17.07 9.72
N LEU A 102 8.36 -17.54 10.29
CA LEU A 102 7.02 -17.07 9.92
C LEU A 102 6.85 -15.57 10.22
N GLY A 103 7.46 -15.06 11.28
CA GLY A 103 7.45 -13.65 11.65
C GLY A 103 8.23 -12.75 10.69
N SER A 104 9.32 -13.26 10.08
CA SER A 104 10.14 -12.48 9.15
C SER A 104 9.56 -12.39 7.74
N VAL A 105 8.67 -13.31 7.34
CA VAL A 105 8.01 -13.28 6.02
C VAL A 105 7.18 -12.01 5.84
N ARG A 106 7.49 -11.18 4.84
CA ARG A 106 6.69 -10.00 4.52
C ARG A 106 5.61 -10.36 3.52
N PHE A 107 4.54 -9.58 3.49
CA PHE A 107 3.49 -9.74 2.51
C PHE A 107 4.04 -9.56 1.08
N SER A 108 4.92 -8.58 0.88
CA SER A 108 5.60 -8.30 -0.41
C SER A 108 6.47 -9.46 -0.91
N ASP A 109 6.90 -10.38 -0.04
CA ASP A 109 7.71 -11.54 -0.43
C ASP A 109 6.87 -12.70 -0.99
N ILE A 110 5.60 -12.75 -0.60
CA ILE A 110 4.71 -13.87 -0.90
C ILE A 110 3.54 -13.47 -1.79
N VAL A 111 3.39 -12.22 -2.19
CA VAL A 111 2.37 -11.80 -3.16
C VAL A 111 2.80 -12.22 -4.57
N PRO A 112 1.91 -12.77 -5.41
CA PRO A 112 2.27 -13.07 -6.78
C PRO A 112 2.47 -11.75 -7.54
N LEU A 113 3.44 -11.71 -8.45
CA LEU A 113 3.67 -10.51 -9.25
C LEU A 113 2.40 -10.17 -10.04
N ASP A 114 1.83 -9.00 -9.78
CA ASP A 114 0.62 -8.53 -10.44
C ASP A 114 0.99 -8.03 -11.86
N LEU A 115 0.95 -8.96 -12.81
CA LEU A 115 1.24 -8.68 -14.22
C LEU A 115 0.21 -7.74 -14.86
N GLU A 116 -0.96 -7.54 -14.25
CA GLU A 116 -1.99 -6.63 -14.74
C GLU A 116 -1.73 -5.20 -14.27
N ALA A 117 -1.36 -5.04 -12.99
CA ALA A 117 -0.86 -3.76 -12.48
C ALA A 117 0.40 -3.30 -13.22
N GLU A 118 1.33 -4.21 -13.57
CA GLU A 118 2.55 -3.86 -14.31
C GLU A 118 2.25 -3.42 -15.76
N ARG A 119 1.27 -4.05 -16.42
CA ARG A 119 0.82 -3.64 -17.75
C ARG A 119 0.12 -2.29 -17.72
N HIS A 120 -0.76 -2.06 -16.75
CA HIS A 120 -1.48 -0.80 -16.62
C HIS A 120 -0.55 0.37 -16.30
N ALA A 121 0.41 0.17 -15.39
CA ALA A 121 1.45 1.17 -15.09
C ALA A 121 2.30 1.49 -16.32
N ARG A 122 2.62 0.48 -17.14
CA ARG A 122 3.38 0.65 -18.37
C ARG A 122 2.59 1.38 -19.47
N GLU A 123 1.30 1.09 -19.60
CA GLU A 123 0.42 1.77 -20.55
C GLU A 123 0.19 3.24 -20.17
N HIS A 124 0.14 3.56 -18.86
CA HIS A 124 0.10 4.94 -18.38
C HIS A 124 1.42 5.70 -18.63
N LEU A 125 2.58 5.04 -18.46
CA LEU A 125 3.90 5.63 -18.75
C LEU A 125 4.13 5.86 -20.25
N ASP A 126 3.57 5.02 -21.12
CA ASP A 126 3.69 5.16 -22.58
C ASP A 126 2.69 6.20 -23.16
N MET A 127 1.71 6.67 -22.36
CA MET A 127 0.82 7.81 -22.67
C MET A 127 1.37 9.12 -22.07
N ASP A 128 2.55 9.54 -22.53
CA ASP A 128 3.19 10.78 -22.08
C ASP A 128 2.35 12.04 -22.38
N GLY A 129 2.06 12.81 -21.32
CA GLY A 129 1.89 14.26 -21.39
C GLY A 129 0.57 14.84 -20.83
N GLU A 130 0.67 15.50 -19.66
CA GLU A 130 -0.17 16.64 -19.20
C GLU A 130 -1.17 16.44 -18.04
N ASP A 131 -1.39 15.24 -17.48
CA ASP A 131 -2.32 15.09 -16.34
C ASP A 131 -1.82 14.19 -15.20
N GLU A 132 -0.53 14.30 -14.86
CA GLU A 132 -0.03 13.87 -13.54
C GLU A 132 -0.61 14.83 -12.50
N GLY A 133 -1.78 14.47 -11.94
CA GLY A 133 -2.38 15.22 -10.84
C GLY A 133 -1.47 15.19 -9.62
N GLU A 134 -1.49 16.27 -8.84
CA GLU A 134 -0.67 16.47 -7.62
C GLU A 134 -0.74 15.27 -6.65
N LEU A 135 -1.89 14.59 -6.57
CA LEU A 135 -2.12 13.36 -5.79
C LEU A 135 -1.32 12.15 -6.27
N ASP A 136 -1.13 11.98 -7.58
CA ASP A 136 -0.45 10.81 -8.17
C ASP A 136 1.08 10.92 -7.97
N LEU A 137 1.59 12.16 -8.01
CA LEU A 137 2.97 12.47 -7.67
C LEU A 137 3.28 12.18 -6.20
N GLU A 138 2.42 12.61 -5.28
CA GLU A 138 2.64 12.44 -3.84
C GLU A 138 2.62 10.96 -3.41
N LEU A 139 1.67 10.17 -3.94
CA LEU A 139 1.60 8.72 -3.68
C LEU A 139 2.82 7.98 -4.25
N ASN A 140 3.28 8.36 -5.44
CA ASN A 140 4.43 7.73 -6.09
C ASN A 140 5.73 8.00 -5.32
N GLU A 141 5.93 9.21 -4.80
CA GLU A 141 7.07 9.53 -3.94
C GLU A 141 7.04 8.74 -2.62
N GLU A 142 5.88 8.63 -1.95
CA GLU A 142 5.77 7.83 -0.72
C GLU A 142 6.02 6.32 -0.96
N LEU A 143 5.52 5.78 -2.08
CA LEU A 143 5.76 4.39 -2.47
C LEU A 143 7.23 4.13 -2.81
N LYS A 144 7.91 5.09 -3.46
CA LYS A 144 9.35 5.01 -3.72
C LYS A 144 10.15 5.00 -2.42
N ASP A 145 9.85 5.91 -1.51
CA ASP A 145 10.52 5.99 -0.20
C ASP A 145 10.38 4.68 0.57
N LYS A 146 9.16 4.11 0.60
CA LYS A 146 8.91 2.83 1.26
C LYS A 146 9.71 1.69 0.62
N ARG A 147 9.77 1.63 -0.71
CA ARG A 147 10.54 0.61 -1.43
C ARG A 147 12.04 0.74 -1.19
N ASP A 148 12.55 1.97 -1.11
CA ASP A 148 13.96 2.24 -0.86
C ASP A 148 14.36 1.85 0.57
N ILE A 149 13.47 2.08 1.55
CA ILE A 149 13.65 1.60 2.93
C ILE A 149 13.67 0.07 2.96
N GLU A 150 12.72 -0.61 2.32
CA GLU A 150 12.69 -2.08 2.26
C GLU A 150 13.97 -2.65 1.64
N ARG A 151 14.48 -2.02 0.58
CA ARG A 151 15.74 -2.42 -0.06
C ARG A 151 16.95 -2.24 0.86
N LEU A 152 16.98 -1.19 1.67
CA LEU A 152 18.05 -0.97 2.63
C LEU A 152 18.01 -2.03 3.75
N GLU A 153 16.82 -2.37 4.21
CA GLU A 153 16.62 -3.45 5.18
C GLU A 153 17.10 -4.80 4.64
N ASP A 154 16.82 -5.11 3.37
CA ASP A 154 17.35 -6.32 2.71
C ASP A 154 18.86 -6.34 2.65
N MET A 155 19.49 -5.21 2.31
CA MET A 155 20.95 -5.10 2.29
C MET A 155 21.53 -5.36 3.69
N MET A 156 20.91 -4.84 4.74
CA MET A 156 21.33 -5.09 6.12
C MET A 156 21.09 -6.54 6.55
N ALA A 157 19.96 -7.15 6.16
CA ALA A 157 19.66 -8.55 6.44
C ALA A 157 20.65 -9.49 5.74
N GLN A 158 21.00 -9.21 4.48
CA GLN A 158 21.98 -9.98 3.72
C GLN A 158 23.37 -9.91 4.36
N VAL A 159 23.78 -8.75 4.85
CA VAL A 159 25.09 -8.55 5.49
C VAL A 159 25.14 -9.14 6.91
N SER A 160 24.05 -9.08 7.66
CA SER A 160 24.00 -9.55 9.05
C SER A 160 23.70 -11.04 9.20
N ALA A 161 22.87 -11.62 8.33
CA ALA A 161 22.35 -12.98 8.46
C ALA A 161 22.59 -13.87 7.23
N GLY A 162 23.01 -13.31 6.09
CA GLY A 162 23.16 -14.07 4.84
C GLY A 162 21.88 -14.74 4.35
N ALA A 163 20.72 -14.32 4.89
CA ALA A 163 19.43 -14.94 4.65
C ALA A 163 18.82 -14.39 3.36
N ALA A 164 18.46 -15.30 2.45
CA ALA A 164 17.69 -14.95 1.26
C ALA A 164 16.26 -14.55 1.63
N ARG A 165 15.61 -13.74 0.78
CA ARG A 165 14.20 -13.37 0.96
C ARG A 165 13.33 -14.64 1.08
N PRO A 166 12.44 -14.72 2.08
CA PRO A 166 11.54 -15.85 2.22
C PRO A 166 10.67 -16.00 0.98
N THR A 167 10.53 -17.21 0.45
CA THR A 167 9.69 -17.47 -0.72
C THR A 167 8.36 -18.08 -0.31
N ARG A 168 7.39 -18.09 -1.24
CA ARG A 168 6.12 -18.84 -1.06
C ARG A 168 6.36 -20.31 -0.72
N GLU A 169 7.38 -20.91 -1.32
CA GLU A 169 7.74 -22.31 -1.10
C GLU A 169 8.22 -22.54 0.34
N ASP A 170 8.94 -21.58 0.91
CA ASP A 170 9.40 -21.65 2.31
C ASP A 170 8.22 -21.58 3.28
N VAL A 171 7.21 -20.75 3.00
CA VAL A 171 5.97 -20.72 3.79
C VAL A 171 5.21 -22.05 3.70
N GLN A 172 5.16 -22.68 2.52
CA GLN A 172 4.54 -24.00 2.36
C GLN A 172 5.29 -25.08 3.14
N ARG A 173 6.63 -25.07 3.10
CA ARG A 173 7.47 -25.98 3.90
C ARG A 173 7.22 -25.79 5.40
N LEU A 174 7.19 -24.54 5.87
CA LEU A 174 6.91 -24.23 7.27
C LEU A 174 5.52 -24.69 7.70
N LYS A 175 4.51 -24.56 6.84
CA LYS A 175 3.16 -25.09 7.07
C LYS A 175 3.15 -26.61 7.21
N GLU A 176 3.88 -27.32 6.36
CA GLU A 176 4.01 -28.78 6.44
C GLU A 176 4.74 -29.22 7.71
N GLN A 177 5.84 -28.55 8.07
CA GLN A 177 6.58 -28.81 9.31
C GLN A 177 5.71 -28.57 10.54
N LEU A 178 5.00 -27.45 10.60
CA LEU A 178 4.07 -27.13 11.69
C LEU A 178 2.99 -28.21 11.81
N ARG A 179 2.49 -28.71 10.68
CA ARG A 179 1.49 -29.78 10.65
C ARG A 179 2.02 -31.10 11.19
N ASN A 180 3.21 -31.52 10.76
CA ASN A 180 3.84 -32.73 11.26
C ASN A 180 4.07 -32.64 12.78
N LEU A 181 4.52 -31.48 13.27
CA LEU A 181 4.72 -31.24 14.70
C LEU A 181 3.39 -31.30 15.48
N CYS A 182 2.30 -30.73 14.95
CA CYS A 182 0.98 -30.88 15.55
C CYS A 182 0.51 -32.34 15.60
N ASP A 183 0.73 -33.10 14.53
CA ASP A 183 0.35 -34.51 14.44
C ASP A 183 1.14 -35.37 15.43
N GLU A 184 2.45 -35.10 15.60
CA GLU A 184 3.30 -35.75 16.60
C GLU A 184 2.86 -35.46 18.04
N LEU A 185 2.40 -34.24 18.31
CA LEU A 185 1.86 -33.84 19.61
C LEU A 185 0.40 -34.30 19.82
N GLY A 186 -0.23 -34.87 18.80
CA GLY A 186 -1.63 -35.33 18.85
C GLY A 186 -2.64 -34.20 19.03
N ILE A 187 -2.28 -32.97 18.64
CA ILE A 187 -3.15 -31.79 18.78
C ILE A 187 -4.03 -31.70 17.52
N PRO A 188 -5.37 -31.84 17.64
CA PRO A 188 -6.25 -31.73 16.49
C PRO A 188 -6.38 -30.27 16.07
N VAL A 189 -5.66 -29.88 15.02
CA VAL A 189 -5.73 -28.54 14.43
C VAL A 189 -6.59 -28.56 13.17
N GLN A 190 -7.53 -27.62 13.09
CA GLN A 190 -8.30 -27.38 11.87
C GLN A 190 -7.50 -26.46 10.94
N TRP A 191 -6.92 -27.06 9.91
CA TRP A 191 -6.29 -26.33 8.80
C TRP A 191 -7.39 -25.90 7.83
N SER A 192 -7.69 -24.61 7.78
CA SER A 192 -8.66 -24.02 6.84
C SER A 192 -8.00 -23.66 5.51
#